data_AF-A0A7J8XJN2-F1
#
_entry.id   AF-A0A7J8XJN2-F1
#
_cell.length_a   1.000
_cell.length_b   1.000
_cell.length_c   1.000
_cell.angle_alpha   90.00
_cell.angle_beta   90.00
_cell.angle_gamma   90.00
#
_symmetry.space_group_name_H-M   'P 1'
#
loop_
_entity.id
_entity.type
_entity.pdbx_description
1 polymer ?
#
loop_
_entity_poly.entity_id
_entity_poly.type
_entity_poly.pdbx_seq_one_letter_code
_entity_poly.pdbx_strand_id
1 'polypeptide(L)'
;MKQQCQAYSVKFKWLHENYMPTLNEYLSVALVTSYYQLLTIVSFVGMEDSITKETFIWAFNDPKILRALTIICRLMDDVVSHQ
;
A
#
# COMPACT_ATOMS: atom_id res chain seq x y z
N MET A 1 0.64 8.52 -6.29
CA MET A 1 -0.20 9.31 -5.37
C MET A 1 -1.72 9.22 -5.65
N LYS A 2 -2.19 9.24 -6.92
CA LYS A 2 -3.63 9.14 -7.23
C LYS A 2 -4.37 7.98 -6.56
N GLN A 3 -3.84 6.75 -6.66
CA GLN A 3 -4.43 5.56 -6.03
C GLN A 3 -4.54 5.70 -4.50
N GLN A 4 -3.60 6.41 -3.87
CA GLN A 4 -3.64 6.66 -2.42
C GLN A 4 -4.80 7.55 -2.04
N CYS A 5 -4.98 8.67 -2.74
CA CYS A 5 -6.10 9.57 -2.48
C CYS A 5 -7.45 8.86 -2.66
N GLN A 6 -7.56 7.99 -3.66
CA GLN A 6 -8.76 7.18 -3.89
C GLN A 6 -9.01 6.18 -2.74
N ALA A 7 -7.97 5.48 -2.27
CA ALA A 7 -8.09 4.52 -1.17
C ALA A 7 -8.44 5.22 0.16
N TYR A 8 -7.85 6.38 0.46
CA TYR A 8 -8.23 7.18 1.62
C TYR A 8 -9.67 7.69 1.54
N SER A 9 -10.15 8.06 0.35
CA SER A 9 -11.55 8.43 0.15
C SER A 9 -12.49 7.26 0.46
N VAL A 10 -12.13 6.03 0.11
CA VAL A 10 -12.91 4.83 0.49
C VAL A 10 -12.93 4.63 2.00
N LYS A 11 -11.76 4.71 2.67
CA LYS A 11 -11.70 4.63 4.15
C LYS A 11 -12.57 5.71 4.82
N PHE A 12 -12.56 6.92 4.28
CA PHE A 12 -13.39 8.01 4.78
C PHE A 12 -14.89 7.71 4.63
N LYS A 13 -15.31 7.13 3.49
CA LYS A 13 -16.71 6.70 3.32
C LYS A 13 -17.12 5.63 4.32
N TRP A 14 -16.29 4.60 4.50
CA TRP A 14 -16.57 3.55 5.50
C TRP A 14 -16.72 4.13 6.91
N LEU A 15 -15.84 5.07 7.29
CA LEU A 15 -15.94 5.77 8.56
C LEU A 15 -17.23 6.60 8.65
N HIS A 16 -17.56 7.37 7.62
CA HIS A 16 -18.74 8.24 7.61
C HIS A 16 -20.05 7.44 7.70
N GLU A 17 -20.11 6.29 7.04
CA GLU A 17 -21.29 5.42 6.98
C GLU A 17 -21.35 4.43 8.16
N ASN A 18 -20.38 4.45 9.08
CA ASN A 18 -20.18 3.43 10.12
C ASN A 18 -20.17 2.00 9.55
N TYR A 19 -19.67 1.83 8.33
CA TYR A 19 -19.60 0.55 7.66
C TYR A 19 -18.38 -0.22 8.15
N MET A 20 -18.59 -1.46 8.61
CA MET A 20 -17.52 -2.37 9.00
C MET A 20 -17.18 -3.28 7.82
N PRO A 21 -16.05 -3.06 7.11
CA PRO A 21 -15.67 -3.90 5.98
C PRO A 21 -15.29 -5.30 6.44
N THR A 22 -15.43 -6.27 5.54
CA THR A 22 -14.81 -7.59 5.73
C THR A 22 -13.29 -7.45 5.71
N LEU A 23 -12.56 -8.44 6.27
CA LEU A 23 -11.09 -8.42 6.27
C LEU A 23 -10.50 -8.28 4.86
N ASN A 24 -11.11 -8.94 3.86
CA ASN A 24 -10.64 -8.89 2.48
C ASN A 24 -10.85 -7.50 1.86
N GLU A 25 -12.02 -6.89 2.08
CA GLU A 25 -12.29 -5.52 1.63
C GLU A 25 -11.35 -4.53 2.30
N TYR A 26 -11.20 -4.64 3.63
CA TYR A 26 -10.27 -3.82 4.39
C TYR A 26 -8.85 -3.92 3.82
N LEU A 27 -8.31 -5.13 3.67
CA LEU A 27 -6.96 -5.34 3.16
C LEU A 27 -6.78 -4.78 1.75
N SER A 28 -7.77 -4.91 0.87
CA SER A 28 -7.68 -4.35 -0.49
C SER A 28 -7.42 -2.83 -0.52
N VAL A 29 -7.94 -2.10 0.47
CA VAL A 29 -7.76 -0.65 0.60
C VAL A 29 -6.57 -0.31 1.51
N ALA A 30 -6.42 -1.05 2.61
CA ALA A 30 -5.40 -0.83 3.62
C ALA A 30 -3.98 -0.99 3.06
N LEU A 31 -3.76 -2.01 2.22
CA LEU A 31 -2.48 -2.25 1.56
C LEU A 31 -2.06 -1.07 0.68
N VAL A 32 -3.00 -0.49 -0.06
CA VAL A 32 -2.73 0.72 -0.84
C VAL A 32 -2.35 1.85 0.12
N THR A 33 -3.20 2.18 1.10
CA THR A 33 -2.97 3.31 2.04
C THR A 33 -1.72 3.20 2.92
N SER A 34 -1.13 2.01 3.04
CA SER A 34 0.04 1.73 3.88
C SER A 34 1.34 2.43 3.43
N TYR A 35 1.34 3.03 2.23
CA TYR A 35 2.47 3.79 1.66
C TYR A 35 3.72 2.97 1.29
N TYR A 36 3.88 1.73 1.76
CA TYR A 36 5.09 0.92 1.55
C TYR A 36 5.42 0.63 0.07
N GLN A 37 4.41 0.36 -0.76
CA GLN A 37 4.64 0.17 -2.20
C GLN A 37 5.15 1.47 -2.86
N LEU A 38 4.56 2.62 -2.49
CA LEU A 38 4.99 3.92 -3.01
C LEU A 38 6.40 4.27 -2.53
N LEU A 39 6.69 4.04 -1.24
CA LEU A 39 8.01 4.27 -0.66
C LEU A 39 9.09 3.46 -1.39
N THR A 40 8.80 2.18 -1.69
CA THR A 40 9.73 1.33 -2.42
C THR A 40 10.02 1.89 -3.82
N ILE A 41 8.97 2.25 -4.56
CA ILE A 41 9.11 2.82 -5.91
C ILE A 41 9.90 4.13 -5.88
N VAL A 42 9.64 5.01 -4.90
CA VAL A 42 10.36 6.28 -4.76
C VAL A 42 11.82 6.05 -4.39
N SER A 43 12.14 5.04 -3.57
CA SER A 43 13.52 4.73 -3.20
C SER A 43 14.39 4.33 -4.40
N PHE A 44 13.81 3.68 -5.42
CA PHE A 44 14.52 3.33 -6.66
C PHE A 44 14.97 4.55 -7.46
N VAL A 45 14.30 5.70 -7.34
CA VAL A 45 14.71 6.93 -8.04
C VAL A 45 16.09 7.40 -7.58
N GLY A 46 16.47 7.13 -6.33
CA GLY A 46 17.79 7.48 -5.78
C GLY A 46 18.91 6.49 -6.07
N MET A 47 18.63 5.40 -6.81
CA MET A 47 19.60 4.33 -7.10
C MET A 47 20.05 4.43 -8.56
N GLU A 48 20.96 5.36 -8.84
CA GLU A 48 21.30 5.83 -10.19
C GLU A 48 21.88 4.74 -11.12
N ASP A 49 22.71 3.83 -10.61
CA ASP A 49 23.50 2.93 -11.47
C ASP A 49 22.85 1.56 -11.77
N SER A 50 21.73 1.20 -11.11
CA SER A 50 21.18 -0.17 -11.14
C SER A 50 19.70 -0.26 -11.52
N ILE A 51 19.01 0.86 -11.68
CA ILE A 51 17.56 0.88 -11.89
C ILE A 51 17.24 1.22 -13.34
N THR A 52 16.47 0.33 -13.98
CA THR A 52 15.98 0.53 -15.36
C THR A 52 14.47 0.76 -15.37
N LYS A 53 13.93 1.10 -16.54
CA LYS A 53 12.48 1.23 -16.75
C LYS A 53 11.74 -0.07 -16.38
N GLU A 54 12.37 -1.21 -16.65
CA GLU A 54 11.85 -2.54 -16.36
C GLU A 54 11.68 -2.76 -14.86
N THR A 55 12.58 -2.22 -14.02
CA THR A 55 12.45 -2.27 -12.56
C THR A 55 11.20 -1.55 -12.09
N PHE A 56 10.91 -0.36 -12.64
CA PHE A 56 9.67 0.35 -12.33
C PHE A 56 8.43 -0.41 -12.80
N ILE A 57 8.43 -0.92 -14.04
CA ILE A 57 7.31 -1.73 -14.56
C ILE A 57 7.06 -2.94 -13.67
N TRP A 58 8.12 -3.65 -13.29
CA TRP A 58 8.05 -4.78 -12.35
C TRP A 58 7.45 -4.35 -11.00
N ALA A 59 7.90 -3.23 -10.43
CA ALA A 59 7.42 -2.74 -9.14
C ALA A 59 5.95 -2.26 -9.16
N PHE A 60 5.50 -1.68 -10.27
CA PHE A 60 4.11 -1.28 -10.48
C PHE A 60 3.16 -2.47 -10.71
N ASN A 61 3.68 -3.62 -11.16
CA ASN A 61 2.91 -4.84 -11.45
C ASN A 61 2.68 -5.74 -10.23
N ASP A 62 2.65 -5.17 -9.01
CA ASP A 62 2.38 -5.89 -7.75
C ASP A 62 3.20 -7.21 -7.61
N PRO A 63 4.54 -7.15 -7.64
CA PRO A 63 5.34 -8.36 -7.52
C PRO A 63 5.17 -8.96 -6.13
N LYS A 64 5.15 -10.30 -6.06
CA LYS A 64 4.82 -11.05 -4.83
C LYS A 64 5.61 -10.59 -3.60
N ILE A 65 6.87 -10.19 -3.79
CA ILE A 65 7.74 -9.69 -2.72
C ILE A 65 7.24 -8.36 -2.15
N LEU A 66 6.85 -7.40 -2.99
CA LEU A 66 6.31 -6.11 -2.54
C LEU A 66 4.93 -6.29 -1.90
N ARG A 67 4.11 -7.20 -2.44
CA ARG A 67 2.82 -7.54 -1.83
C ARG A 67 2.99 -8.10 -0.42
N ALA A 68 3.89 -9.08 -0.25
CA ALA A 68 4.16 -9.68 1.05
C ALA A 68 4.70 -8.65 2.05
N LEU A 69 5.65 -7.81 1.63
CA LEU A 69 6.18 -6.71 2.44
C LEU A 69 5.07 -5.76 2.89
N THR A 70 4.23 -5.32 1.96
CA THR A 70 3.12 -4.39 2.24
C THR A 70 2.12 -4.98 3.24
N ILE A 71 1.80 -6.28 3.11
CA ILE A 71 0.94 -6.99 4.07
C ILE A 71 1.56 -7.02 5.46
N ILE A 72 2.82 -7.45 5.56
CA ILE A 72 3.52 -7.54 6.86
C ILE A 72 3.54 -6.18 7.53
N CYS A 73 3.97 -5.14 6.81
CA CYS A 73 4.09 -3.82 7.39
C CYS A 73 2.74 -3.21 7.77
N ARG A 74 1.68 -3.44 6.98
CA ARG A 74 0.32 -2.97 7.32
C ARG A 74 -0.21 -3.67 8.57
N LEU A 75 -0.07 -4.99 8.66
CA LEU A 75 -0.53 -5.75 9.82
C LEU A 75 0.27 -5.40 11.08
N MET A 76 1.57 -5.20 10.97
CA MET A 76 2.39 -4.74 12.11
C MET A 76 1.94 -3.37 12.62
N ASP A 77 1.70 -2.42 11.71
CA ASP A 77 1.20 -1.09 12.06
C ASP A 77 -0.20 -1.15 12.70
N ASP A 78 -1.08 -2.02 12.21
CA ASP A 78 -2.39 -2.28 12.81
C ASP A 78 -2.27 -2.87 14.23
N VAL A 79 -1.39 -3.86 14.44
CA VAL A 79 -1.16 -4.48 15.76
C VAL A 79 -0.64 -3.47 16.78
N VAL A 80 0.32 -2.62 16.39
CA VAL A 80 0.90 -1.62 17.29
C VAL A 80 -0.08 -0.51 17.64
N SER A 81 -1.00 -0.17 16.72
CA SER A 81 -2.03 0.85 16.93
C SER A 81 -3.32 0.32 17.56
N HIS A 82 -3.44 -1.01 17.74
CA HIS A 82 -4.58 -1.65 18.38
C HIS A 82 -4.57 -1.38 19.90
N GLN A 83 -5.70 -0.92 20.44
CA GLN A 83 -5.95 -0.75 21.88
C GLN A 83 -6.86 -1.87 22.39
#